data_AF-A0A9X8UL04-F1
#
_entry.id   AF-A0A9X8UL04-F1
#
_cell.length_a   1.000
_cell.length_b   1.000
_cell.length_c   1.000
_cell.angle_alpha   90.00
_cell.angle_beta   90.00
_cell.angle_gamma   90.00
#
_symmetry.space_group_name_H-M   'P 1'
#
loop_
_entity.id
_entity.type
_entity.pdbx_description
1 polymer ?
#
loop_
_entity_poly.entity_id
_entity_poly.type
_entity_poly.pdbx_seq_one_letter_code
_entity_poly.pdbx_strand_id
1 'polypeptide(L)'
;MSRPIRSLLGSFKVAFYGIRYCIANERNMRIHLSIALGVVFLCAFYSFSAAQYALIVLLFCMVIAAEMLNTAIETVVNLLSPGYNHLAKLAKDIAAGAVLICAVGAAVIGLILFCDPGGIGRLLAVMGAHPVLFFGGAIGYLLLAAAFIFVPEQKQNPRQGKKDE
;
A
#
# COMPACT_ATOMS: atom_id res chain seq x y z
N MET A 1 21.53 31.10 0.11
CA MET A 1 20.08 30.95 0.37
C MET A 1 19.89 30.02 1.56
N SER A 2 19.77 30.55 2.77
CA SER A 2 19.51 29.77 3.99
C SER A 2 18.05 29.36 4.01
N ARG A 3 17.75 28.08 3.76
CA ARG A 3 16.40 27.55 3.93
C ARG A 3 16.06 27.65 5.44
N PRO A 4 14.93 28.27 5.84
CA PRO A 4 14.53 28.29 7.25
C PRO A 4 14.43 26.85 7.76
N ILE A 5 14.93 26.60 8.97
CA ILE A 5 14.82 25.30 9.64
C ILE A 5 13.32 24.99 9.71
N ARG A 6 12.86 23.97 8.96
CA ARG A 6 11.45 23.57 8.99
C ARG A 6 11.14 23.10 10.41
N SER A 7 10.07 23.64 10.97
CA SER A 7 9.54 23.13 12.23
C SER A 7 9.20 21.65 12.07
N LEU A 8 9.32 20.89 13.17
CA LEU A 8 8.97 19.46 13.19
C LEU A 8 7.58 19.21 12.58
N LEU A 9 6.60 20.05 12.94
CA LEU A 9 5.24 20.02 12.40
C LEU A 9 5.20 20.27 10.88
N GLY A 10 6.06 21.14 10.36
CA GLY A 10 6.20 21.38 8.93
C GLY A 10 6.70 20.16 8.16
N SER A 11 7.63 19.40 8.73
CA SER A 11 8.15 18.16 8.13
C SER A 11 7.08 17.06 8.08
N PHE A 12 6.29 16.90 9.14
CA PHE A 12 5.15 15.95 9.13
C PHE A 12 4.12 16.32 8.06
N LYS A 13 3.73 17.60 7.96
CA LYS A 13 2.77 18.04 6.91
C LYS A 13 3.23 17.65 5.51
N VAL A 14 4.53 17.79 5.22
CA VAL A 14 5.12 17.44 3.92
C VAL A 14 5.11 15.93 3.69
N ALA A 15 5.47 15.13 4.71
CA ALA A 15 5.40 13.68 4.62
C ALA A 15 3.95 13.18 4.38
N PHE A 16 2.97 13.73 5.11
CA PHE A 16 1.56 13.41 4.92
C PHE A 16 1.04 13.78 3.53
N TYR A 17 1.52 14.89 2.95
CA TYR A 17 1.21 15.22 1.56
C TYR A 17 1.70 14.13 0.60
N GLY A 18 2.94 13.66 0.75
CA GLY A 18 3.49 12.57 -0.07
C GLY A 18 2.69 11.27 0.04
N ILE A 19 2.29 10.88 1.26
CA ILE A 19 1.43 9.72 1.49
C ILE A 19 0.08 9.89 0.78
N ARG A 20 -0.59 11.03 0.99
CA ARG A 20 -1.88 11.32 0.35
C ARG A 20 -1.78 11.32 -1.18
N TYR A 21 -0.69 11.85 -1.72
CA TYR A 21 -0.42 11.85 -3.15
C TYR A 21 -0.35 10.42 -3.69
N CYS A 22 0.43 9.54 -3.07
CA CYS A 22 0.56 8.14 -3.52
C CYS A 22 -0.79 7.41 -3.46
N ILE A 23 -1.57 7.61 -2.39
CA ILE A 23 -2.89 6.99 -2.24
C ILE A 23 -3.86 7.43 -3.36
N ALA A 24 -3.88 8.73 -3.67
CA ALA A 24 -4.79 9.27 -4.68
C ALA A 24 -4.40 8.88 -6.11
N ASN A 25 -3.10 8.74 -6.39
CA ASN A 25 -2.60 8.61 -7.76
C ASN A 25 -2.19 7.20 -8.15
N GLU A 26 -1.77 6.37 -7.20
CA GLU A 26 -1.26 5.03 -7.51
C GLU A 26 -2.27 3.95 -7.12
N ARG A 27 -2.76 3.21 -8.13
CA ARG A 27 -3.68 2.10 -7.92
C ARG A 27 -3.05 0.97 -7.09
N ASN A 28 -1.76 0.68 -7.31
CA ASN A 28 -1.03 -0.34 -6.56
C ASN A 28 -0.94 0.01 -5.06
N MET A 29 -0.70 1.29 -4.72
CA MET A 29 -0.80 1.77 -3.33
C MET A 29 -2.16 1.47 -2.71
N ARG A 30 -3.26 1.71 -3.44
CA ARG A 30 -4.61 1.42 -2.94
C ARG A 30 -4.85 -0.08 -2.76
N ILE A 31 -4.34 -0.92 -3.66
CA ILE A 31 -4.40 -2.38 -3.54
C ILE A 31 -3.67 -2.84 -2.27
N HIS A 32 -2.43 -2.39 -2.05
CA HIS A 32 -1.65 -2.76 -0.87
C HIS A 32 -2.33 -2.34 0.44
N LEU A 33 -2.90 -1.13 0.49
CA LEU A 33 -3.67 -0.66 1.65
C LEU A 33 -4.95 -1.46 1.88
N SER A 34 -5.70 -1.80 0.83
CA SER A 34 -6.87 -2.67 0.94
C SER A 34 -6.51 -4.03 1.50
N ILE A 35 -5.47 -4.68 0.97
CA ILE A 35 -4.99 -5.98 1.45
C ILE A 35 -4.55 -5.88 2.92
N ALA A 36 -3.78 -4.87 3.28
CA ALA A 36 -3.33 -4.65 4.66
C ALA A 36 -4.51 -4.54 5.63
N LEU A 37 -5.55 -3.78 5.27
CA LEU A 37 -6.77 -3.67 6.08
C LEU A 37 -7.48 -5.02 6.24
N GLY A 38 -7.54 -5.82 5.17
CA GLY A 38 -8.12 -7.17 5.21
C GLY A 38 -7.35 -8.11 6.14
N VAL A 39 -6.01 -8.06 6.10
CA VAL A 39 -5.17 -8.86 7.00
C VAL A 39 -5.31 -8.40 8.46
N VAL A 40 -5.37 -7.10 8.73
CA VAL A 40 -5.62 -6.59 10.10
C VAL A 40 -6.97 -7.09 10.63
N PHE A 41 -8.01 -7.11 9.78
CA PHE A 41 -9.29 -7.73 10.14
C PHE A 41 -9.14 -9.22 10.44
N LEU A 42 -8.40 -9.97 9.63
CA LEU A 42 -8.14 -11.38 9.88
C LEU A 42 -7.39 -11.63 11.19
N CYS A 43 -6.47 -10.74 11.59
CA CYS A 43 -5.77 -10.86 12.88
C CYS A 43 -6.73 -10.95 14.07
N ALA A 44 -7.93 -10.37 14.00
CA ALA A 44 -8.92 -10.43 15.09
C ALA A 44 -9.37 -11.88 15.43
N PHE A 45 -9.18 -12.83 14.51
CA PHE A 45 -9.51 -14.24 14.71
C PHE A 45 -8.31 -15.09 15.16
N TYR A 46 -7.11 -14.49 15.22
CA TYR A 46 -5.86 -15.17 15.53
C TYR A 46 -5.26 -14.67 16.85
N SER A 47 -4.79 -15.61 17.67
CA SER A 47 -4.13 -15.30 18.95
C SER A 47 -2.64 -15.09 18.75
N PHE A 48 -2.27 -14.07 17.96
CA PHE A 48 -0.87 -13.75 17.68
C PHE A 48 -0.15 -13.17 18.90
N SER A 49 1.14 -13.49 19.03
CA SER A 49 2.03 -12.85 19.99
C SER A 49 2.34 -11.41 19.59
N ALA A 50 2.82 -10.59 20.53
CA ALA A 50 3.25 -9.22 20.25
C ALA A 50 4.30 -9.15 19.13
N ALA A 51 5.21 -10.12 19.06
CA ALA A 51 6.22 -10.20 18.02
C ALA A 51 5.60 -10.47 16.63
N GLN A 52 4.58 -11.33 16.55
CA GLN A 52 3.88 -11.61 15.30
C GLN A 52 3.08 -10.40 14.81
N TYR A 53 2.41 -9.68 15.73
CA TYR A 53 1.77 -8.41 15.40
C TYR A 53 2.76 -7.36 14.90
N ALA A 54 3.90 -7.21 15.58
CA ALA A 54 4.96 -6.30 15.15
C ALA A 54 5.50 -6.66 13.76
N LEU A 55 5.66 -7.95 13.47
CA LEU A 55 6.09 -8.43 12.16
C LEU A 55 5.08 -8.08 11.06
N ILE A 56 3.78 -8.29 11.31
CA ILE A 56 2.71 -7.92 10.34
C ILE A 56 2.74 -6.42 10.06
N VAL A 57 2.84 -5.58 11.10
CA VAL A 57 2.94 -4.11 10.95
C VAL A 57 4.19 -3.74 10.15
N LEU A 58 5.34 -4.35 10.46
CA LEU A 58 6.60 -4.09 9.77
C LEU A 58 6.52 -4.45 8.28
N LEU A 59 5.87 -5.55 7.93
CA LEU A 59 5.68 -5.97 6.53
C LEU A 59 4.81 -4.97 5.76
N PHE A 60 3.74 -4.45 6.35
CA PHE A 60 2.95 -3.40 5.71
C PHE A 60 3.72 -2.10 5.56
N CYS A 61 4.46 -1.68 6.58
CA CYS A 61 5.33 -0.51 6.48
C CYS A 61 6.37 -0.68 5.36
N MET A 62 6.98 -1.86 5.24
CA MET A 62 7.96 -2.15 4.18
C MET A 62 7.32 -2.08 2.79
N VAL A 63 6.19 -2.75 2.57
CA VAL A 63 5.51 -2.77 1.26
C VAL A 63 5.04 -1.37 0.85
N ILE A 64 4.43 -0.62 1.77
CA ILE A 64 3.99 0.76 1.52
C ILE A 64 5.20 1.67 1.23
N ALA A 65 6.28 1.54 2.01
CA ALA A 65 7.49 2.32 1.77
C ALA A 65 8.13 2.01 0.41
N ALA A 66 8.19 0.74 0.02
CA ALA A 66 8.68 0.32 -1.30
C ALA A 66 7.82 0.92 -2.43
N GLU A 67 6.50 0.90 -2.29
CA GLU A 67 5.57 1.48 -3.26
C GLU A 67 5.73 3.01 -3.39
N MET A 68 5.91 3.71 -2.27
CA MET A 68 6.21 5.15 -2.28
C MET A 68 7.55 5.46 -2.94
N LEU A 69 8.58 4.63 -2.69
CA LEU A 69 9.88 4.75 -3.35
C LEU A 69 9.78 4.48 -4.85
N ASN A 70 9.00 3.47 -5.27
CA ASN A 70 8.71 3.22 -6.68
C ASN A 70 8.09 4.46 -7.35
N THR A 71 7.07 5.04 -6.72
CA THR A 71 6.40 6.27 -7.21
C THR A 71 7.38 7.45 -7.32
N ALA A 72 8.24 7.62 -6.32
CA ALA A 72 9.27 8.66 -6.33
C ALA A 72 10.28 8.47 -7.47
N ILE A 73 10.76 7.23 -7.68
CA ILE A 73 11.67 6.89 -8.79
C ILE A 73 10.98 7.12 -10.13
N GLU A 74 9.74 6.66 -10.31
CA GLU A 74 8.96 6.90 -11.52
C GLU A 74 8.81 8.40 -11.81
N THR A 75 8.55 9.20 -10.78
CA THR A 75 8.40 10.66 -10.90
C THR A 75 9.70 11.31 -11.38
N VAL A 76 10.84 10.95 -10.77
CA VAL A 76 12.15 11.47 -11.17
C VAL A 76 12.53 11.02 -12.59
N VAL A 77 12.30 9.75 -12.93
CA VAL A 77 12.60 9.22 -14.26
C VAL A 77 11.73 9.89 -15.33
N ASN A 78 10.44 10.12 -15.06
CA ASN A 78 9.53 10.84 -15.97
C ASN A 78 9.96 12.30 -16.17
N LEU A 79 10.49 12.93 -15.13
CA LEU A 79 11.03 14.30 -15.21
C LEU A 79 12.28 14.37 -16.09
N LEU A 80 13.21 13.42 -15.94
CA LEU A 80 14.50 13.42 -16.62
C LEU A 80 14.47 12.80 -18.02
N SER A 81 13.47 11.96 -18.32
CA SER A 81 13.37 11.24 -19.59
C SER A 81 11.93 11.26 -20.13
N PRO A 82 11.49 12.39 -20.73
CA PRO A 82 10.13 12.52 -21.26
C PRO A 82 9.88 11.72 -22.56
N GLY A 83 10.94 11.25 -23.22
CA GLY A 83 10.88 10.34 -24.37
C GLY A 83 11.22 8.89 -24.00
N TYR A 84 11.12 7.98 -24.96
CA TYR A 84 11.55 6.60 -24.73
C TYR A 84 13.06 6.52 -24.50
N ASN A 85 13.45 5.90 -23.39
CA ASN A 85 14.85 5.61 -23.06
C ASN A 85 14.93 4.24 -22.39
N HIS A 86 15.84 3.39 -22.88
CA HIS A 86 16.00 2.02 -22.38
C HIS A 86 16.39 1.97 -20.90
N LEU A 87 17.30 2.85 -20.45
CA LEU A 87 17.71 2.94 -19.05
C LEU A 87 16.59 3.46 -18.16
N ALA A 88 15.78 4.41 -18.64
CA ALA A 88 14.61 4.90 -17.93
C ALA A 88 13.58 3.78 -17.72
N LYS A 89 13.35 2.94 -18.73
CA LYS A 89 12.51 1.74 -18.59
C LYS A 89 13.09 0.79 -17.55
N LEU A 90 14.38 0.45 -17.67
CA LEU A 90 15.04 -0.47 -16.73
C LEU A 90 14.96 0.01 -15.28
N ALA A 91 15.16 1.30 -15.01
CA ALA A 91 15.06 1.88 -13.68
C ALA A 91 13.66 1.69 -13.07
N LYS A 92 12.61 1.91 -13.86
CA LYS A 92 11.22 1.68 -13.44
C LYS A 92 10.94 0.19 -13.22
N ASP A 93 11.40 -0.67 -14.13
CA ASP A 93 11.22 -2.12 -14.01
C ASP A 93 11.89 -2.67 -12.72
N ILE A 94 13.08 -2.16 -12.37
CA ILE A 94 13.77 -2.51 -11.12
C ILE A 94 13.00 -2.02 -9.89
N ALA A 95 12.49 -0.78 -9.92
CA ALA A 95 11.73 -0.21 -8.82
C ALA A 95 10.42 -0.99 -8.57
N ALA A 96 9.69 -1.34 -9.63
CA ALA A 96 8.52 -2.22 -9.55
C ALA A 96 8.89 -3.63 -9.05
N GLY A 97 10.04 -4.16 -9.49
CA GLY A 97 10.57 -5.44 -8.99
C GLY A 97 10.85 -5.44 -7.49
N ALA A 98 11.35 -4.33 -6.93
CA ALA A 98 11.57 -4.19 -5.49
C ALA A 98 10.25 -4.24 -4.69
N VAL A 99 9.19 -3.59 -5.18
CA VAL A 99 7.84 -3.69 -4.60
C VAL A 99 7.36 -5.14 -4.62
N LEU A 100 7.50 -5.82 -5.76
CA LEU A 100 7.08 -7.21 -5.92
C LEU A 100 7.78 -8.14 -4.93
N ILE A 101 9.08 -8.00 -4.73
CA ILE A 101 9.84 -8.80 -3.74
C ILE A 101 9.29 -8.57 -2.33
N CYS A 102 9.05 -7.31 -1.95
CA CYS A 102 8.48 -6.99 -0.64
C CYS A 102 7.08 -7.59 -0.48
N ALA A 103 6.23 -7.49 -1.51
CA ALA A 103 4.87 -8.02 -1.50
C ALA A 103 4.84 -9.54 -1.40
N VAL A 104 5.70 -10.24 -2.16
CA VAL A 104 5.82 -11.71 -2.09
C VAL A 104 6.34 -12.14 -0.73
N GLY A 105 7.37 -11.47 -0.18
CA GLY A 105 7.88 -11.75 1.16
C GLY A 105 6.80 -11.59 2.23
N ALA A 106 6.02 -10.50 2.17
CA ALA A 106 4.89 -10.26 3.06
C ALA A 106 3.82 -11.34 2.92
N ALA A 107 3.50 -11.78 1.69
CA ALA A 107 2.54 -12.85 1.45
C ALA A 107 3.00 -14.19 2.02
N VAL A 108 4.27 -14.56 1.82
CA VAL A 108 4.85 -15.81 2.36
C VAL A 108 4.82 -15.81 3.88
N ILE A 109 5.24 -14.72 4.53
CA ILE A 109 5.20 -14.62 5.99
C ILE A 109 3.74 -14.63 6.49
N GLY A 110 2.83 -13.95 5.77
CA GLY A 110 1.40 -14.02 6.03
C GLY A 110 0.90 -15.46 6.01
N LEU A 111 1.21 -16.23 4.97
CA LEU A 111 0.83 -17.65 4.90
C LEU A 111 1.36 -18.44 6.11
N ILE A 112 2.62 -18.24 6.49
CA ILE A 112 3.21 -18.91 7.66
C ILE A 112 2.45 -18.59 8.95
N LEU A 113 2.06 -17.32 9.15
CA LEU A 113 1.34 -16.89 10.35
C LEU A 113 -0.12 -17.36 10.36
N PHE A 114 -0.80 -17.31 9.22
CA PHE A 114 -2.23 -17.61 9.11
C PHE A 114 -2.52 -19.11 8.85
N CYS A 115 -1.51 -19.94 8.56
CA CYS A 115 -1.65 -21.40 8.53
C CYS A 115 -1.65 -22.06 9.93
N ASP A 116 -2.18 -21.38 10.94
CA ASP A 116 -2.42 -21.94 12.28
C ASP A 116 -3.79 -22.63 12.32
N PRO A 117 -3.87 -23.97 12.56
CA PRO A 117 -5.14 -24.68 12.66
C PRO A 117 -6.07 -24.10 13.73
N GLY A 118 -5.54 -23.56 14.83
CA GLY A 118 -6.33 -22.97 15.90
C GLY A 118 -7.06 -21.70 15.44
N GLY A 119 -6.34 -20.80 14.76
CA GLY A 119 -6.92 -19.60 14.15
C GLY A 119 -7.90 -19.91 13.03
N ILE A 120 -7.60 -20.88 12.17
CA ILE A 120 -8.54 -21.36 11.15
C ILE A 120 -9.82 -21.88 11.81
N GLY A 121 -9.69 -22.69 12.87
CA GLY A 121 -10.84 -23.19 13.63
C GLY A 121 -11.71 -22.08 14.22
N ARG A 122 -11.10 -21.05 14.83
CA ARG A 122 -11.83 -19.88 15.35
C ARG A 122 -12.53 -19.10 14.24
N LEU A 123 -11.86 -18.90 13.10
CA LEU A 123 -12.45 -18.24 11.93
C LEU A 123 -13.69 -19.01 11.44
N LEU A 124 -13.56 -20.33 11.24
CA LEU A 124 -14.65 -21.19 10.80
C LEU A 124 -15.81 -21.21 11.81
N ALA A 125 -15.51 -21.21 13.12
CA ALA A 125 -16.53 -21.15 14.16
C ALA A 125 -17.34 -19.85 14.10
N VAL A 126 -16.69 -18.70 13.88
CA VAL A 126 -17.38 -17.41 13.69
C VAL A 126 -18.21 -17.41 12.41
N MET A 127 -17.68 -17.96 11.32
CA MET A 127 -18.41 -18.11 10.05
C MET A 127 -19.69 -18.95 10.23
N GLY A 128 -19.61 -20.03 11.01
CA GLY A 128 -20.75 -20.89 11.31
C GLY A 128 -21.77 -20.26 12.27
N ALA A 129 -21.30 -19.51 13.28
CA ALA A 129 -22.17 -18.85 14.25
C ALA A 129 -22.92 -17.65 13.66
N HIS A 130 -22.27 -16.91 12.76
CA HIS A 130 -22.80 -15.66 12.20
C HIS A 130 -22.62 -15.57 10.67
N PRO A 131 -23.23 -16.47 9.89
CA PRO A 131 -22.97 -16.56 8.45
C PRO A 131 -23.38 -15.28 7.70
N VAL A 132 -24.55 -14.70 8.01
CA VAL A 132 -25.03 -13.49 7.35
C VAL A 132 -24.12 -12.29 7.62
N LEU A 133 -23.68 -12.10 8.87
CA LEU A 133 -22.77 -11.00 9.23
C LEU A 133 -21.39 -11.21 8.62
N PHE A 134 -20.87 -12.43 8.63
CA PHE A 134 -19.55 -12.74 8.07
C PHE A 134 -19.52 -12.55 6.56
N PHE A 135 -20.39 -13.24 5.82
CA PHE A 135 -20.41 -13.16 4.35
C PHE A 135 -20.91 -11.80 3.86
N GLY A 136 -21.90 -11.21 4.53
CA GLY A 136 -22.35 -9.85 4.23
C GLY A 136 -21.26 -8.82 4.47
N GLY A 137 -20.52 -8.93 5.58
CA GLY A 137 -19.36 -8.09 5.89
C GLY A 137 -18.22 -8.27 4.90
N ALA A 138 -17.91 -9.51 4.51
CA ALA A 138 -16.89 -9.81 3.50
C ALA A 138 -17.25 -9.21 2.12
N ILE A 139 -18.49 -9.39 1.67
CA ILE A 139 -18.98 -8.78 0.42
C ILE A 139 -18.92 -7.25 0.51
N GLY A 140 -19.40 -6.67 1.61
CA GLY A 140 -19.34 -5.22 1.85
C GLY A 140 -17.91 -4.69 1.81
N TYR A 141 -16.97 -5.37 2.48
CA TYR A 141 -15.55 -5.03 2.44
C TYR A 141 -14.98 -5.12 1.02
N LEU A 142 -15.28 -6.18 0.26
CA LEU A 142 -14.79 -6.32 -1.12
C LEU A 142 -15.35 -5.23 -2.03
N LEU A 143 -16.62 -4.85 -1.87
CA LEU A 143 -17.22 -3.74 -2.63
C LEU A 143 -16.57 -2.39 -2.27
N LEU A 144 -16.34 -2.12 -0.99
CA LEU A 144 -15.65 -0.90 -0.54
C LEU A 144 -14.20 -0.87 -1.01
N ALA A 145 -13.49 -1.99 -0.92
CA ALA A 145 -12.12 -2.13 -1.42
C ALA A 145 -12.07 -1.92 -2.94
N ALA A 146 -12.99 -2.52 -3.70
CA ALA A 146 -13.08 -2.31 -5.13
C ALA A 146 -13.37 -0.83 -5.47
N ALA A 147 -14.36 -0.22 -4.82
CA ALA A 147 -14.68 1.19 -5.00
C ALA A 147 -13.47 2.09 -4.72
N PHE A 148 -12.70 1.81 -3.67
CA PHE A 148 -11.47 2.51 -3.33
C PHE A 148 -10.35 2.28 -4.35
N ILE A 149 -10.07 1.03 -4.74
CA ILE A 149 -9.01 0.69 -5.70
C ILE A 149 -9.25 1.35 -7.06
N PHE A 150 -10.50 1.37 -7.52
CA PHE A 150 -10.88 1.89 -8.84
C PHE A 150 -11.25 3.38 -8.87
N VAL A 151 -10.98 4.14 -7.80
CA VAL A 151 -11.02 5.61 -7.87
C VAL A 151 -10.11 6.09 -9.01
N PRO A 152 -10.59 6.95 -9.93
CA PRO A 152 -9.78 7.44 -11.05
C PRO A 152 -8.47 8.07 -10.59
N GLU A 153 -7.35 7.66 -11.20
CA GLU A 153 -6.03 8.23 -10.90
C GLU A 153 -5.97 9.70 -11.31
N GLN A 154 -5.52 10.58 -10.42
CA GLN A 154 -5.37 12.01 -10.67
C GLN A 154 -3.95 12.37 -11.17
N LYS A 155 -3.37 11.56 -12.07
CA LYS A 155 -2.02 11.82 -12.59
C LYS A 155 -1.95 13.23 -13.16
N GLN A 156 -1.05 14.05 -12.60
CA GLN A 156 -0.84 15.43 -13.05
C GLN A 156 -0.56 15.41 -14.55
N ASN A 157 -1.40 16.14 -15.31
CA ASN A 157 -1.16 16.33 -16.73
C ASN A 157 0.05 17.28 -16.90
N PRO A 158 1.19 16.81 -17.46
CA PRO A 158 2.40 17.64 -17.57
C PRO A 158 2.22 18.91 -18.41
N ARG A 159 1.08 19.05 -19.12
CA ARG A 159 0.73 20.24 -19.92
C ARG A 159 0.13 21.40 -19.12
N GLN A 160 -0.22 21.23 -17.85
CA GLN A 160 -0.87 22.29 -17.06
C GLN A 160 0.10 23.26 -16.35
N GLY A 161 1.41 22.97 -16.32
CA GLY A 161 2.42 23.86 -15.72
C GLY A 161 3.03 24.89 -16.66
N LYS A 162 2.58 24.97 -17.93
CA LYS A 162 3.18 25.83 -18.97
C LYS A 162 2.33 27.04 -19.36
N LYS A 163 1.29 27.37 -18.58
CA LYS A 163 0.41 28.52 -18.86
C LYS A 163 0.71 29.77 -18.01
N ASP A 164 1.63 29.67 -17.06
CA ASP A 164 1.92 30.75 -16.10
C ASP A 164 3.41 31.20 -16.13
N GLU A 165 4.13 30.93 -17.23
CA GLU A 165 5.39 31.64 -17.59
C GLU A 165 5.11 32.63 -18.72
#